data_AF-A0A7K6E492-F1
#
_entry.id   AF-A0A7K6E492-F1
#
_cell.length_a   1.000
_cell.length_b   1.000
_cell.length_c   1.000
_cell.angle_alpha   90.00
_cell.angle_beta   90.00
_cell.angle_gamma   90.00
#
_symmetry.space_group_name_H-M   'P 1'
#
loop_
_entity.id
_entity.type
_entity.pdbx_description
1 polymer ?
#
loop_
_entity_poly.entity_id
_entity_poly.type
_entity_poly.pdbx_seq_one_letter_code
_entity_poly.pdbx_strand_id
1 'polypeptide(L)' 'NGDASNPACRGIAGVLEAYQCSLRRVQLYGPTNFAPVVNHVARSAGTVLDGSQYFVLLIITDGVISDMAQTKEAIVN' A
#
# COMPACT_ATOMS: atom_id res chain seq x y z
N ASN A 1 -3.31 3.50 11.20
CA ASN A 1 -3.37 3.56 12.68
C ASN A 1 -1.99 3.55 13.36
N GLY A 2 -0.88 3.29 12.65
CA GLY A 2 0.47 3.28 13.24
C GLY A 2 0.83 1.96 13.93
N ASP A 3 0.01 0.94 13.79
CA ASP A 3 0.28 -0.41 14.31
C ASP A 3 0.89 -1.27 13.19
N ALA A 4 2.11 -1.75 13.42
CA ALA A 4 2.82 -2.60 12.46
C ALA A 4 2.24 -4.02 12.37
N SER A 5 1.57 -4.50 13.42
CA SER A 5 0.94 -5.82 13.47
C SER A 5 -0.45 -5.84 12.83
N ASN A 6 -1.12 -4.69 12.80
CA ASN A 6 -2.44 -4.53 12.20
C ASN A 6 -2.56 -3.17 11.47
N PRO A 7 -2.27 -3.09 10.17
CA PRO A 7 -2.31 -1.83 9.43
C PRO A 7 -3.72 -1.36 9.07
N ALA A 8 -4.77 -2.14 9.35
CA ALA A 8 -6.13 -1.84 8.94
C ALA A 8 -6.70 -0.60 9.65
N CYS A 9 -7.43 0.24 8.90
CA CYS A 9 -8.10 1.41 9.41
C CYS A 9 -9.63 1.25 9.32
N ARG A 10 -10.37 1.80 10.28
CA ARG A 10 -11.83 1.76 10.28
C ARG A 10 -12.40 2.84 9.36
N GLY A 11 -12.76 2.44 8.14
CA GLY A 11 -13.34 3.32 7.13
C GLY A 11 -12.39 4.45 6.70
N ILE A 12 -12.90 5.34 5.83
CA ILE A 12 -12.11 6.44 5.26
C ILE A 12 -11.65 7.45 6.32
N ALA A 13 -12.48 7.73 7.32
CA ALA A 13 -12.11 8.65 8.41
C ALA A 13 -10.85 8.16 9.15
N GLY A 14 -10.75 6.86 9.45
CA GLY A 14 -9.56 6.29 10.08
C GLY A 14 -8.32 6.31 9.17
N VAL A 15 -8.50 6.21 7.84
CA VAL A 15 -7.40 6.37 6.88
C VAL A 15 -6.86 7.80 6.90
N LEU A 16 -7.74 8.81 6.89
CA LEU A 16 -7.35 10.22 6.94
C LEU A 16 -6.65 10.58 8.26
N GLU A 17 -7.16 10.09 9.40
CA GLU A 17 -6.53 10.28 10.70
C GLU A 17 -5.12 9.65 10.74
N ALA A 18 -4.99 8.41 10.24
CA ALA A 18 -3.71 7.72 10.16
C ALA A 18 -2.71 8.48 9.27
N TYR A 19 -3.17 8.97 8.11
CA TYR A 19 -2.35 9.78 7.20
C TYR A 19 -1.82 11.05 7.88
N GLN A 20 -2.70 11.82 8.54
CA GLN A 20 -2.30 13.04 9.27
C GLN A 20 -1.31 12.75 10.40
N CYS A 21 -1.50 11.65 11.13
CA CYS A 21 -0.59 11.23 12.17
C CYS A 21 0.80 10.85 11.62
N SER A 22 0.84 10.10 10.51
CA SER A 22 2.09 9.67 9.88
C SER A 22 2.91 10.86 9.38
N LEU A 23 2.29 11.85 8.73
CA LEU A 23 2.99 13.04 8.23
C LEU A 23 3.77 13.81 9.31
N ARG A 24 3.33 13.75 10.58
CA ARG A 24 4.01 14.40 11.70
C ARG A 24 5.13 13.57 12.32
N ARG A 25 5.18 12.26 12.01
CA ARG A 25 6.05 11.29 12.71
C ARG A 25 7.15 10.72 11.81
N VAL A 26 7.00 10.82 10.50
CA VAL A 26 7.98 10.28 9.54
C VAL A 26 8.68 11.40 8.81
N GLN A 27 9.97 11.21 8.55
CA GLN A 27 10.70 12.04 7.62
C GLN A 27 10.47 11.49 6.21
N LEU A 28 9.97 12.34 5.31
CA LEU A 28 9.78 11.98 3.91
C LEU A 28 11.14 11.75 3.25
N TYR A 29 11.30 10.61 2.59
CA TYR A 29 12.52 10.24 1.87
C TYR A 29 12.17 9.45 0.61
N GLY A 30 13.11 9.40 -0.34
CA GLY A 30 13.03 8.56 -1.54
C GLY A 30 14.05 7.41 -1.51
N PRO A 31 14.00 6.44 -2.43
CA PRO A 31 13.28 6.48 -3.71
C PRO A 31 11.80 6.09 -3.62
N THR A 32 11.04 6.40 -4.68
CA THR A 32 9.61 6.04 -4.81
C THR A 32 9.49 4.64 -5.41
N ASN A 33 9.42 3.62 -4.56
CA ASN A 33 9.35 2.20 -4.96
C ASN A 33 7.95 1.60 -4.75
N PHE A 34 7.34 1.08 -5.81
CA PHE A 34 5.97 0.54 -5.78
C PHE A 34 5.92 -0.99 -5.70
N ALA A 35 6.94 -1.70 -6.18
CA ALA A 35 6.93 -3.16 -6.19
C ALA A 35 6.67 -3.78 -4.80
N PRO A 36 7.19 -3.25 -3.67
CA PRO A 36 6.92 -3.83 -2.35
C PRO A 36 5.44 -3.78 -1.95
N VAL A 37 4.74 -2.68 -2.20
CA VAL A 37 3.32 -2.53 -1.81
C VAL A 37 2.41 -3.34 -2.71
N VAL A 38 2.70 -3.41 -4.02
CA VAL A 38 1.94 -4.26 -4.96
C VAL A 38 2.04 -5.73 -4.55
N ASN A 39 3.25 -6.23 -4.30
CA ASN A 39 3.47 -7.62 -3.84
C ASN A 39 2.82 -7.90 -2.48
N HIS A 40 2.72 -6.90 -1.60
CA HIS A 40 2.04 -7.08 -0.32
C HIS A 40 0.53 -7.30 -0.53
N VAL A 41 -0.12 -6.45 -1.33
CA VAL A 41 -1.56 -6.58 -1.61
C VAL A 41 -1.88 -7.82 -2.43
N ALA A 42 -1.05 -8.17 -3.42
CA ALA A 42 -1.23 -9.39 -4.21
C ALA A 42 -1.21 -10.64 -3.31
N ARG A 43 -0.27 -10.71 -2.36
CA ARG A 43 -0.25 -11.79 -1.36
C ARG A 43 -1.48 -11.81 -0.48
N SER A 44 -1.92 -10.66 0.03
CA SER A 44 -3.15 -10.57 0.83
C SER A 44 -4.37 -11.04 0.04
N ALA A 45 -4.53 -10.60 -1.21
CA ALA A 45 -5.61 -11.02 -2.08
C ALA A 45 -5.56 -12.53 -2.39
N GLY A 46 -4.36 -13.08 -2.61
CA GLY A 46 -4.14 -14.51 -2.86
C GLY A 46 -4.48 -15.42 -1.68
N THR A 47 -4.67 -14.89 -0.46
CA THR A 47 -5.18 -15.68 0.67
C THR A 47 -6.69 -15.92 0.63
N VAL A 48 -7.44 -15.15 -0.17
CA VAL A 48 -8.90 -15.28 -0.32
C VAL A 48 -9.21 -15.99 -1.64
N LEU A 49 -9.37 -17.32 -1.57
CA LEU A 49 -9.54 -18.19 -2.75
C LEU A 49 -11.00 -18.44 -3.14
N ASP A 50 -11.95 -18.11 -2.26
CA ASP A 50 -13.38 -18.40 -2.44
C ASP A 50 -14.12 -17.35 -3.29
N GLY A 51 -13.43 -16.30 -3.72
CA GLY A 51 -14.00 -15.21 -4.52
C GLY A 51 -14.93 -14.28 -3.73
N SER A 52 -14.97 -14.39 -2.40
CA SER A 52 -15.83 -13.54 -1.55
C SER A 52 -15.37 -12.07 -1.49
N GLN A 53 -14.13 -11.79 -1.90
CA GLN A 53 -13.52 -10.47 -1.79
C GLN A 53 -12.76 -10.09 -3.07
N TYR A 54 -12.85 -8.81 -3.42
CA TYR A 54 -12.04 -8.19 -4.45
C TYR A 54 -11.29 -7.00 -3.83
N PHE A 55 -9.98 -6.93 -4.07
CA PHE A 55 -9.11 -5.94 -3.46
C PHE A 55 -8.79 -4.83 -4.47
N VAL A 56 -8.92 -3.58 -4.04
CA VAL A 56 -8.56 -2.40 -4.84
C VAL A 56 -7.41 -1.67 -4.14
N LEU A 57 -6.26 -1.56 -4.82
CA LEU A 57 -5.12 -0.78 -4.35
C LEU A 57 -5.10 0.59 -5.04
N LEU A 58 -5.24 1.66 -4.26
CA LEU A 58 -5.04 3.04 -4.70
C LEU A 58 -3.69 3.54 -4.22
N ILE A 59 -2.81 3.93 -5.15
CA ILE A 59 -1.53 4.55 -4.86
C ILE A 59 -1.58 6.02 -5.28
N ILE A 60 -1.19 6.93 -4.39
CA ILE A 60 -1.11 8.38 -4.65
C ILE A 60 0.36 8.78 -4.51
N THR A 61 0.92 9.38 -5.56
CA THR A 61 2.31 9.85 -5.61
C THR A 61 2.38 11.18 -6.36
N ASP A 62 3.36 12.02 -6.02
CA ASP A 62 3.69 13.27 -6.71
C ASP A 62 4.88 13.15 -7.68
N GLY A 63 5.59 12.01 -7.66
CA GLY A 63 6.81 11.79 -8.43
C GLY A 63 6.84 10.51 -9.26
N VAL A 64 7.94 10.32 -9.98
CA VAL A 64 8.20 9.18 -10.87
C VAL A 64 8.58 7.91 -10.08
N ILE A 65 8.17 6.75 -10.60
CA ILE A 65 8.47 5.44 -10.00
C ILE A 65 9.95 5.09 -10.26
N SER A 66 10.67 4.75 -9.21
CA SER A 66 12.11 4.43 -9.25
C SER A 66 12.38 2.97 -9.60
N ASP A 67 11.47 2.05 -9.25
CA ASP A 67 11.55 0.60 -9.49
C ASP A 67 10.55 0.12 -10.56
N MET A 68 10.46 0.84 -11.67
CA MET A 68 9.47 0.59 -12.72
C MET A 68 9.52 -0.84 -13.27
N ALA A 69 10.71 -1.42 -13.45
CA ALA A 69 10.85 -2.79 -13.95
C ALA A 69 10.23 -3.81 -12.99
N GLN A 70 10.59 -3.73 -11.70
CA GLN A 70 10.10 -4.59 -10.64
C GLN A 70 8.60 -4.38 -10.39
N THR A 71 8.12 -3.15 -10.51
CA THR A 71 6.69 -2.84 -10.37
C THR A 71 5.88 -3.52 -11.46
N LYS A 72 6.35 -3.55 -12.72
CA LYS A 72 5.69 -4.28 -13.79
C LYS A 72 5.64 -5.79 -13.50
N GLU A 73 6.75 -6.37 -13.06
CA GLU A 73 6.79 -7.78 -12.68
C GLU A 73 5.81 -8.11 -11.56
N ALA A 74 5.71 -7.23 -10.55
CA ALA A 74 4.79 -7.38 -9.42
C ALA A 74 3.30 -7.27 -9.81
N ILE A 75 2.99 -6.62 -10.94
CA ILE A 75 1.60 -6.50 -11.45
C ILE A 75 1.21 -7.73 -12.27
N VAL A 76 2.18 -8.34 -12.96
CA VAL A 76 1.93 -9.47 -13.87
C VAL A 76 1.89 -10.81 -13.13
N ASN A 77 2.73 -10.97 -12.09
CA ASN A 77 2.78 -12.17 -11.25
C ASN A 77 1.63 -12.24 -10.24
#